data_AF-A0A917P3F7-F1
#
_entry.id   AF-A0A917P3F7-F1
#
_cell.length_a   1.000
_cell.length_b   1.000
_cell.length_c   1.000
_cell.angle_alpha   90.00
_cell.angle_beta   90.00
_cell.angle_gamma   90.00
#
_symmetry.space_group_name_H-M   'P 1'
#
loop_
_entity.id
_entity.type
_entity.pdbx_description
1 polymer ?
#
loop_
_entity_poly.entity_id
_entity_poly.type
_entity_poly.pdbx_seq_one_letter_code
_entity_poly.pdbx_strand_id
1 'polypeptide(L)'
;MELVVEVDDVDALTKAALQRIAADTEMPADERVHAEDTVTEDTAEALAYLVDPFDLVGEVPGTELAQASWSSEEIDYDPDSPDWDLDEDDEADGDEVVGERVGG
;
A
#
# COMPACT_ATOMS: atom_id res chain seq x y z
N MET A 1 16.02 4.39 10.57
CA MET A 1 15.55 3.61 11.74
C MET A 1 14.78 2.45 11.16
N GLU A 2 14.89 1.26 11.74
CA GLU A 2 14.16 0.07 11.29
C GLU A 2 13.23 -0.37 12.41
N LEU A 3 11.96 -0.61 12.07
CA LEU A 3 10.93 -1.08 13.00
C LEU A 3 10.57 -2.52 12.61
N VAL A 4 10.64 -3.43 13.57
CA VAL A 4 10.18 -4.81 13.42
C VAL A 4 9.06 -5.03 14.43
N VAL A 5 7.93 -5.55 13.97
CA VAL A 5 6.75 -5.83 14.79
C VAL A 5 6.44 -7.32 14.71
N GLU A 6 6.27 -7.95 15.87
CA GLU A 6 5.79 -9.33 15.97
C GLU A 6 4.26 -9.31 16.17
N VAL A 7 3.55 -10.17 15.44
CA VAL A 7 2.10 -10.32 15.56
C VAL A 7 1.82 -11.66 16.23
N ASP A 8 1.35 -11.62 17.47
CA ASP A 8 1.07 -12.82 18.27
C ASP A 8 -0.15 -13.61 17.77
N ASP A 9 -1.14 -12.92 17.21
CA ASP A 9 -2.39 -13.50 16.72
C ASP A 9 -2.89 -12.74 15.49
N VAL A 10 -2.58 -13.30 14.31
CA VAL A 10 -2.96 -12.74 13.01
C VAL A 10 -4.48 -12.77 12.82
N ASP A 11 -5.16 -13.82 13.27
CA ASP A 11 -6.61 -13.95 13.11
C ASP A 11 -7.36 -12.89 13.94
N ALA A 12 -6.87 -12.60 15.15
CA ALA A 12 -7.42 -11.55 15.98
C ALA A 12 -7.22 -10.17 15.33
N LEU A 13 -6.06 -9.93 14.71
CA LEU A 13 -5.75 -8.69 14.01
C LEU A 13 -6.69 -8.47 12.80
N THR A 14 -6.80 -9.47 11.91
CA THR A 14 -7.71 -9.40 10.75
C THR A 14 -9.16 -9.19 11.20
N LYS A 15 -9.62 -9.86 12.26
CA LYS A 15 -10.97 -9.65 12.81
C LYS A 15 -11.17 -8.23 13.33
N ALA A 16 -10.16 -7.64 13.98
CA ALA A 16 -10.24 -6.26 14.45
C ALA A 16 -10.33 -5.28 13.27
N ALA A 17 -9.55 -5.50 12.21
CA ALA A 17 -9.64 -4.72 10.98
C ALA A 17 -11.03 -4.81 10.34
N LEU A 18 -11.57 -6.02 10.16
CA LEU A 18 -12.92 -6.25 9.63
C LEU A 18 -14.01 -5.58 10.49
N GLN A 19 -13.87 -5.61 11.82
CA GLN A 19 -14.79 -4.90 12.72
C GLN A 19 -14.73 -3.38 12.53
N ARG A 20 -13.54 -2.82 12.32
CA ARG A 20 -13.35 -1.39 12.06
C ARG A 20 -13.95 -0.98 10.72
N ILE A 21 -13.74 -1.78 9.67
CA ILE A 21 -14.34 -1.59 8.34
C ILE A 21 -15.88 -1.61 8.42
N ALA A 22 -16.43 -2.61 9.11
CA ALA A 22 -17.88 -2.75 9.27
C ALA A 22 -18.51 -1.61 10.09
N ALA A 23 -17.74 -1.01 11.01
CA ALA A 23 -18.17 0.14 11.80
C ALA A 23 -18.13 1.46 11.02
N ASP A 24 -17.43 1.52 9.88
CA ASP A 24 -17.38 2.70 9.04
C ASP A 24 -18.64 2.80 8.16
N THR A 25 -19.56 3.67 8.59
CA THR A 25 -20.84 3.90 7.89
C THR A 25 -20.72 4.88 6.72
N GLU A 26 -19.62 5.62 6.62
CA GLU A 26 -19.39 6.61 5.56
C GLU A 26 -18.72 5.96 4.34
N MET A 27 -18.08 4.81 4.53
CA MET A 27 -17.47 4.01 3.47
C MET A 27 -18.51 3.47 2.46
N PRO A 28 -18.35 3.78 1.15
CA PRO A 28 -19.12 3.18 0.06
C PRO A 28 -19.03 1.65 0.03
N ALA A 29 -20.06 0.99 -0.51
CA ALA A 29 -20.12 -0.47 -0.50
C ALA A 29 -19.00 -1.16 -1.30
N ASP A 30 -18.68 -0.63 -2.49
CA ASP A 30 -17.62 -1.21 -3.34
C ASP A 30 -16.24 -1.03 -2.69
N GLU A 31 -15.99 0.12 -2.07
CA GLU A 31 -14.78 0.38 -1.29
C GLU A 31 -14.70 -0.55 -0.07
N ARG A 32 -15.82 -0.80 0.61
CA ARG A 32 -15.87 -1.72 1.75
C ARG A 32 -15.45 -3.14 1.35
N VAL A 33 -15.99 -3.66 0.25
CA VAL A 33 -15.63 -5.00 -0.24
C VAL A 33 -14.14 -5.07 -0.52
N HIS A 34 -13.60 -4.05 -1.20
CA HIS A 34 -12.16 -4.00 -1.48
C HIS A 34 -11.32 -3.95 -0.19
N ALA A 35 -11.70 -3.14 0.79
CA ALA A 35 -11.00 -3.07 2.07
C ALA A 35 -11.05 -4.42 2.83
N GLU A 36 -12.21 -5.08 2.85
CA GLU A 36 -12.39 -6.39 3.50
C GLU A 36 -11.52 -7.48 2.86
N ASP A 37 -11.44 -7.50 1.53
CA ASP A 37 -10.59 -8.42 0.78
C ASP A 37 -9.11 -8.15 1.11
N THR A 38 -8.66 -6.90 1.01
CA THR A 38 -7.26 -6.51 1.24
C THR A 38 -6.77 -6.89 2.65
N VAL A 39 -7.53 -6.60 3.72
CA VAL A 39 -7.12 -6.94 5.10
C VAL A 39 -7.19 -8.44 5.40
N THR A 40 -7.92 -9.20 4.59
CA THR A 40 -8.00 -10.67 4.72
C THR A 40 -6.83 -11.34 3.99
N GLU A 41 -6.32 -10.73 2.92
CA GLU A 41 -5.21 -11.24 2.11
C GLU A 41 -3.83 -10.90 2.68
N ASP A 42 -3.66 -9.74 3.33
CA ASP A 42 -2.38 -9.29 3.87
C ASP A 42 -2.50 -8.81 5.34
N THR A 43 -1.65 -9.39 6.19
CA THR A 43 -1.54 -9.01 7.61
C THR A 43 -1.00 -7.59 7.80
N ALA A 44 -0.09 -7.14 6.92
CA ALA A 44 0.43 -5.79 6.96
C ALA A 44 -0.68 -4.77 6.67
N GLU A 45 -1.57 -5.08 5.74
CA GLU A 45 -2.73 -4.24 5.44
C GLU A 45 -3.74 -4.22 6.58
N ALA A 46 -4.02 -5.37 7.21
CA ALA A 46 -4.84 -5.43 8.41
C ALA A 46 -4.28 -4.55 9.54
N LEU A 47 -2.96 -4.54 9.72
CA LEU A 47 -2.29 -3.65 10.68
C LEU A 47 -2.44 -2.18 10.27
N ALA A 48 -2.12 -1.85 9.02
CA ALA A 48 -2.17 -0.49 8.50
C ALA A 48 -3.56 0.13 8.64
N TYR A 49 -4.61 -0.65 8.37
CA TYR A 49 -6.00 -0.21 8.50
C TYR A 49 -6.39 0.19 9.94
N LEU A 50 -5.72 -0.37 10.95
CA LEU A 50 -5.98 -0.09 12.35
C LEU A 50 -5.19 1.11 12.90
N VAL A 51 -4.20 1.61 12.15
CA VAL A 51 -3.38 2.73 12.56
C VAL A 51 -4.04 4.03 12.10
N ASP A 52 -4.36 4.92 13.05
CA ASP A 52 -4.64 6.32 12.73
C ASP A 52 -3.32 7.12 12.78
N PRO A 53 -2.75 7.51 11.63
CA PRO A 53 -1.44 8.17 11.60
C PRO A 53 -1.49 9.59 12.19
N PHE A 54 -2.64 10.26 12.18
CA PHE A 54 -2.75 11.63 12.70
C PHE A 54 -2.82 11.62 14.22
N ASP A 55 -3.66 10.75 14.80
CA ASP A 55 -3.70 10.56 16.24
C ASP A 55 -2.33 10.09 16.75
N LEU A 56 -1.69 9.13 16.06
CA LEU A 56 -0.38 8.60 16.44
C LEU A 56 0.69 9.69 16.51
N VAL A 57 0.79 10.53 15.49
CA VAL A 57 1.83 11.57 15.41
C VAL A 57 1.48 12.79 16.27
N GLY A 58 0.20 13.05 16.52
CA GLY A 58 -0.28 14.15 17.36
C GLY A 58 0.12 14.03 18.84
N GLU A 59 0.37 12.81 19.33
CA GLU A 59 0.85 12.57 20.69
C GLU A 59 2.34 12.90 20.89
N VAL A 60 3.10 13.12 19.81
CA VAL A 60 4.55 13.36 19.88
C VAL A 60 4.84 14.82 20.25
N PRO A 61 5.52 15.10 21.38
CA PRO A 61 5.77 16.46 21.83
C PRO A 61 6.62 17.26 20.82
N GLY A 62 6.14 18.44 20.46
CA GLY A 62 6.84 19.36 19.54
C GLY A 62 6.61 19.06 18.06
N THR A 63 5.74 18.10 17.71
CA THR A 63 5.30 17.90 16.33
C THR A 63 4.14 18.83 15.97
N GLU A 64 4.24 19.52 14.84
CA GLU A 64 3.17 20.29 14.23
C GLU A 64 2.85 19.69 12.86
N LEU A 65 1.60 19.29 12.62
CA LEU A 65 1.17 18.78 11.32
C LEU A 65 0.97 19.96 10.35
N ALA A 66 1.76 19.99 9.27
CA ALA A 66 1.63 20.96 8.20
C ALA A 66 1.05 20.29 6.95
N GLN A 67 0.07 20.94 6.31
CA GLN A 67 -0.46 20.46 5.04
C GLN A 67 0.48 20.89 3.90
N ALA A 68 0.97 19.91 3.14
CA ALA A 68 1.69 20.17 1.90
C ALA A 68 0.70 20.16 0.73
N SER A 69 0.59 21.28 0.01
CA SER A 69 -0.16 21.31 -1.26
C SER A 69 0.78 21.00 -2.41
N TRP A 70 0.44 20.00 -3.21
CA TRP A 70 1.06 19.76 -4.50
C TRP A 70 0.07 20.15 -5.59
N SER A 71 0.51 20.97 -6.54
CA SER A 71 -0.25 21.28 -7.75
C SER A 71 0.34 20.50 -8.90
N SER A 72 -0.47 19.68 -9.56
CA SER A 72 -0.11 19.07 -10.84
C SER A 72 -0.65 19.95 -11.98
N GLU A 73 0.06 19.97 -13.11
CA GLU A 73 -0.49 20.52 -14.35
C GLU A 73 -1.43 19.48 -14.98
N GLU A 74 -2.64 19.89 -15.38
CA GLU A 74 -3.55 19.02 -16.11
C GLU A 74 -3.08 18.95 -17.57
N ILE A 75 -2.74 17.74 -18.03
CA ILE A 75 -2.33 17.47 -19.40
C ILE A 75 -3.30 16.47 -20.02
N ASP A 76 -3.59 16.64 -21.32
CA ASP A 76 -4.44 15.71 -22.06
C ASP A 76 -3.78 14.33 -22.12
N TYR A 77 -4.55 13.28 -21.86
CA TYR A 77 -4.08 11.90 -22.03
C TYR A 77 -3.81 11.64 -23.51
N ASP A 78 -2.56 11.35 -23.84
CA ASP A 78 -2.12 10.99 -25.19
C ASP A 78 -1.47 9.60 -25.15
N PRO A 79 -2.20 8.52 -25.50
CA PRO A 79 -1.69 7.16 -25.48
C PRO A 79 -0.60 6.90 -26.54
N ASP A 80 -0.45 7.79 -27.52
CA ASP A 80 0.59 7.69 -28.55
C ASP A 80 1.85 8.52 -28.18
N SER A 81 1.82 9.25 -27.05
CA SER A 81 2.96 10.06 -26.61
C SER A 81 4.00 9.20 -25.88
N PRO A 82 5.29 9.31 -26.26
CA PRO A 82 6.37 8.53 -25.65
C PRO A 82 6.62 8.87 -24.17
N ASP A 83 6.13 10.03 -23.70
CA ASP A 83 6.22 10.41 -22.28
C ASP A 83 5.36 9.53 -21.35
N TRP A 84 4.44 8.74 -21.92
CA TRP A 84 3.51 7.85 -21.20
C TRP A 84 3.81 6.36 -21.39
N ASP A 85 4.84 6.01 -22.17
CA ASP A 85 5.17 4.62 -22.45
C ASP A 85 5.78 3.98 -21.19
N LEU A 86 4.96 3.19 -20.47
CA LEU A 86 5.32 2.53 -19.21
C LEU A 86 6.29 1.34 -19.42
N ASP A 87 6.54 0.97 -20.68
CA ASP A 87 7.20 -0.28 -21.04
C ASP A 87 8.72 -0.13 -21.33
N GLU A 88 9.30 1.08 -21.32
CA GLU A 88 10.70 1.28 -21.75
C GLU A 88 11.75 1.40 -20.61
N ASP A 89 11.39 1.54 -19.33
CA ASP A 89 12.37 1.86 -18.25
C ASP A 89 12.30 0.98 -16.98
N ASP A 90 11.60 -0.17 -17.00
CA ASP A 90 11.57 -1.13 -15.88
C ASP A 90 12.16 -2.51 -16.30
N GLU A 91 13.28 -2.52 -17.03
CA GLU A 91 14.14 -3.71 -17.11
C GLU A 91 14.78 -3.96 -15.74
N ALA A 92 14.06 -4.71 -14.90
CA ALA A 92 14.65 -5.33 -13.71
C ALA A 92 15.81 -6.22 -14.16
N ASP A 93 17.04 -5.78 -13.90
CA ASP A 93 18.29 -6.55 -14.06
C ASP A 93 18.20 -7.86 -13.24
N GLY A 94 17.63 -8.89 -13.87
CA GLY A 94 17.52 -10.24 -13.34
C GLY A 94 18.83 -10.99 -13.51
N ASP A 95 19.71 -10.91 -12.51
CA ASP A 95 20.79 -11.89 -12.34
C ASP A 95 20.19 -13.25 -11.98
N GLU A 96 20.06 -14.15 -12.96
CA GLU A 96 20.07 -15.59 -12.67
C GLU A 96 20.80 -16.39 -13.77
N VAL A 97 22.01 -16.82 -13.39
CA VAL A 97 22.86 -17.78 -14.09
C VAL A 97 22.20 -19.15 -14.21
N VAL A 98 21.90 -19.61 -15.44
CA VAL A 98 21.54 -21.02 -15.69
C VAL A 98 22.41 -21.68 -16.78
N GLY A 99 23.50 -22.27 -16.30
CA GLY A 99 23.89 -23.66 -16.56
C GLY A 99 23.90 -24.20 -18.00
N GLU A 100 25.11 -24.34 -18.51
CA GLU A 100 25.54 -25.22 -19.61
C GLU A 100 24.73 -26.53 -19.78
N ARG A 101 24.22 -26.78 -21.01
CA ARG A 101 24.04 -28.13 -21.56
C ARG A 101 24.40 -28.21 -23.05
N VAL A 102 25.39 -29.06 -23.29
CA VAL A 102 25.97 -29.60 -24.52
C VAL A 102 24.95 -30.20 -25.50
N GLY A 103 25.17 -30.04 -26.81
CA GLY A 103 25.04 -31.12 -27.79
C GLY A 103 24.20 -30.86 -29.04
N GLY A 104 24.84 -30.99 -30.21
CA GLY A 104 24.20 -31.06 -31.54
C GLY A 104 25.16 -30.77 -32.69
#